data_AF-A0AA39MMN9-F1
#
_entry.id   AF-A0AA39MMN9-F1
#
_cell.length_a   1.000
_cell.length_b   1.000
_cell.length_c   1.000
_cell.angle_alpha   90.00
_cell.angle_beta   90.00
_cell.angle_gamma   90.00
#
_symmetry.space_group_name_H-M   'P 1'
#
loop_
_entity.id
_entity.type
_entity.pdbx_description
1 polymer ?
#
loop_
_entity_poly.entity_id
_entity_poly.type
_entity_poly.pdbx_seq_one_letter_code
_entity_poly.pdbx_strand_id
1 'polypeptide(L)'
;MVSSDNSLNNVACSNGEHGLETKGYTTYGSLPSFPYIASSDAVEGWNSANCGTCWLLTYNDRNITCVDSFFTSEAALNDLTNGQASVGSVEA
;
A
#
# COMPACT_ATOMS: atom_id res chain seq x y z
N MET A 1 -1.91 -8.82 9.78
CA MET A 1 -3.02 -8.86 8.81
C MET A 1 -3.50 -7.44 8.54
N VAL A 2 -3.57 -7.04 7.26
CA VAL A 2 -4.21 -5.78 6.83
C VAL A 2 -5.73 -6.01 6.83
N SER A 3 -6.48 -5.18 7.57
CA SER A 3 -7.94 -5.20 7.60
C SER A 3 -8.50 -4.02 6.83
N SER A 4 -9.67 -4.17 6.21
CA SER A 4 -10.40 -3.10 5.53
C SER A 4 -10.80 -1.97 6.47
N ASP A 5 -10.97 -2.25 7.76
CA ASP A 5 -11.44 -1.31 8.77
C ASP A 5 -10.32 -0.47 9.40
N ASN A 6 -9.07 -0.77 9.06
CA ASN A 6 -7.93 0.00 9.55
C ASN A 6 -8.04 1.45 9.07
N SER A 7 -8.04 2.37 10.03
CA SER A 7 -8.13 3.81 9.75
C SER A 7 -6.84 4.35 9.13
N LEU A 8 -6.98 5.23 8.13
CA LEU A 8 -5.86 5.93 7.50
C LEU A 8 -5.13 6.87 8.45
N ASN A 9 -5.76 7.30 9.55
CA ASN A 9 -5.12 8.11 10.60
C ASN A 9 -3.89 7.42 11.22
N ASN A 10 -3.74 6.11 11.06
CA ASN A 10 -2.62 5.36 11.62
C ASN A 10 -1.38 5.33 10.72
N VAL A 11 -1.41 5.96 9.54
CA VAL A 11 -0.29 5.96 8.59
C VAL A 11 0.18 7.37 8.22
N ALA A 12 1.39 7.46 7.69
CA ALA A 12 1.99 8.70 7.20
C ALA A 12 1.12 9.40 6.14
N CYS A 13 0.46 8.63 5.28
CA CYS A 13 -0.46 9.14 4.26
C CYS A 13 -1.90 9.35 4.74
N SER A 14 -2.07 9.67 6.03
CA SER A 14 -3.36 10.02 6.63
C SER A 14 -3.95 11.28 6.01
N ASN A 15 -3.62 12.44 6.56
CA ASN A 15 -4.15 13.75 6.19
C ASN A 15 -3.04 14.71 5.72
N GLY A 16 -3.34 16.00 5.66
CA GLY A 16 -2.48 17.01 5.05
C GLY A 16 -2.72 17.15 3.54
N GLU A 17 -2.04 18.10 2.91
CA GLU A 17 -2.18 18.40 1.48
C GLU A 17 -2.03 17.18 0.56
N HIS A 18 -1.16 16.24 0.91
CA HIS A 18 -0.89 15.01 0.18
C HIS A 18 -1.54 13.75 0.80
N GLY A 19 -2.27 13.89 1.90
CA GLY A 19 -2.94 12.78 2.59
C GLY A 19 -3.99 12.08 1.72
N LEU A 20 -4.28 10.82 2.03
CA LEU A 20 -5.34 10.07 1.37
C LEU A 20 -6.73 10.47 1.88
N GLU A 21 -6.83 10.99 3.11
CA GLU A 21 -8.07 11.51 3.66
C GLU A 21 -8.60 12.74 2.94
N THR A 22 -7.71 13.59 2.42
CA THR A 22 -8.12 14.74 1.59
C THR A 22 -8.64 14.34 0.22
N LYS A 23 -8.36 13.09 -0.20
CA LYS A 23 -8.92 12.47 -1.40
C LYS A 23 -10.25 11.73 -1.13
N GLY A 24 -10.76 11.77 0.10
CA GLY A 24 -12.05 11.20 0.48
C GLY A 24 -12.00 9.75 0.99
N TYR A 25 -10.81 9.20 1.21
CA TYR A 25 -10.62 7.88 1.80
C TYR A 25 -10.55 7.96 3.31
N THR A 26 -11.04 6.97 4.05
CA THR A 26 -11.03 6.99 5.53
C THR A 26 -10.44 5.72 6.12
N THR A 27 -10.61 4.60 5.44
CA THR A 27 -10.08 3.30 5.84
C THR A 27 -9.31 2.65 4.71
N TYR A 28 -8.51 1.64 5.03
CA TYR A 28 -7.79 0.86 4.02
C TYR A 28 -8.74 0.27 2.97
N GLY A 29 -9.90 -0.24 3.39
CA GLY A 29 -10.90 -0.80 2.48
C GLY A 29 -11.58 0.22 1.56
N SER A 30 -11.50 1.52 1.88
CA SER A 30 -12.02 2.58 1.02
C SER A 30 -11.10 2.88 -0.17
N LEU A 31 -9.85 2.41 -0.15
CA LEU A 31 -8.91 2.62 -1.23
C LEU A 31 -9.28 1.74 -2.44
N PRO A 32 -9.27 2.29 -3.67
CA PRO A 32 -9.67 1.57 -4.87
C PRO A 32 -8.75 0.39 -5.20
N SER A 33 -7.53 0.39 -4.67
CA SER A 33 -6.56 -0.69 -4.85
C SER A 33 -6.60 -1.73 -3.74
N PHE A 34 -7.43 -1.59 -2.69
CA PHE A 34 -7.49 -2.57 -1.61
C PHE A 34 -7.84 -3.98 -2.14
N PRO A 35 -7.18 -5.06 -1.67
CA PRO A 35 -6.17 -5.12 -0.60
C PRO A 35 -4.72 -4.88 -1.07
N TYR A 36 -4.50 -4.46 -2.31
CA TYR A 36 -3.19 -4.13 -2.90
C TYR A 36 -2.72 -2.73 -2.47
N ILE A 37 -2.40 -2.62 -1.18
CA ILE A 37 -1.84 -1.42 -0.55
C ILE A 37 -0.57 -1.80 0.22
N ALA A 38 0.39 -0.89 0.29
CA ALA A 38 1.67 -1.11 0.96
C ALA A 38 2.28 0.24 1.46
N SER A 39 3.29 0.24 2.33
CA SER A 39 4.02 1.45 2.78
C SER A 39 5.43 1.62 2.19
N SER A 40 5.72 2.69 1.45
CA SER A 40 7.01 2.94 0.75
C SER A 40 8.04 3.62 1.63
N ASP A 41 9.31 3.27 1.44
CA ASP A 41 10.42 4.13 1.88
C ASP A 41 10.46 5.48 1.13
N ALA A 42 9.84 5.58 -0.05
CA ALA A 42 9.64 6.85 -0.74
C ALA A 42 8.68 7.78 0.02
N VAL A 43 7.84 7.25 0.91
CA VAL A 43 7.03 8.04 1.85
C VAL A 43 7.88 8.28 3.09
N GLU A 44 8.73 9.30 3.01
CA GLU A 44 9.67 9.66 4.08
C GLU A 44 9.01 10.07 5.40
N GLY A 45 7.70 10.33 5.40
CA GLY A 45 6.95 10.70 6.59
C GLY A 45 5.55 11.23 6.31
N TRP A 46 4.94 11.79 7.35
CA TRP A 46 3.60 12.37 7.29
C TRP A 46 3.50 13.45 6.21
N ASN A 47 2.39 13.45 5.46
CA ASN A 47 2.13 14.40 4.38
C ASN A 47 3.22 14.43 3.29
N SER A 48 3.88 13.29 3.03
CA SER A 48 4.84 13.17 1.91
C SER A 48 4.15 13.43 0.57
N ALA A 49 4.84 14.11 -0.35
CA ALA A 49 4.38 14.30 -1.72
C ALA A 49 4.21 12.96 -2.49
N ASN A 50 4.84 11.89 -2.00
CA ASN A 50 4.72 10.55 -2.56
C ASN A 50 3.48 9.78 -2.05
N CYS A 51 2.67 10.38 -1.17
CA CYS A 51 1.45 9.75 -0.67
C CYS A 51 0.40 9.53 -1.77
N GLY A 52 -0.08 8.28 -1.87
CA GLY A 52 -1.03 7.89 -2.89
C GLY A 52 -0.44 7.69 -4.28
N THR A 53 0.89 7.61 -4.40
CA THR A 53 1.56 7.23 -5.65
C THR A 53 1.31 5.76 -5.96
N CYS A 54 1.24 5.46 -7.25
CA CYS A 54 0.84 4.17 -7.78
C CYS A 54 2.06 3.51 -8.44
N TRP A 55 2.47 2.35 -7.94
CA TRP A 55 3.67 1.64 -8.36
C TRP A 55 3.30 0.29 -8.94
N LEU A 56 3.88 -0.05 -10.08
CA LEU A 56 3.76 -1.38 -10.67
C LEU A 56 4.91 -2.25 -10.15
N LEU A 57 4.58 -3.24 -9.35
CA LEU A 57 5.51 -4.31 -8.99
C LEU A 57 5.33 -5.46 -9.97
N THR A 58 6.40 -5.84 -10.65
CA THR A 58 6.43 -6.98 -11.57
C THR A 58 7.28 -8.09 -10.98
N TYR A 59 6.70 -9.28 -10.76
CA TYR A 59 7.43 -10.48 -10.33
C TYR A 59 6.95 -11.69 -11.13
N ASN A 60 7.87 -12.41 -11.79
CA ASN A 60 7.58 -13.58 -12.63
C ASN A 60 6.35 -13.39 -13.56
N ASP A 61 6.37 -12.32 -14.36
CA ASP A 61 5.32 -11.93 -15.33
C ASP A 61 3.95 -11.54 -14.70
N ARG A 62 3.88 -11.37 -13.38
CA ARG A 62 2.69 -10.86 -12.68
C ARG A 62 2.90 -9.43 -12.24
N ASN A 63 1.86 -8.62 -12.44
CA ASN A 63 1.86 -7.18 -12.20
C ASN A 63 0.88 -6.85 -11.08
N ILE A 64 1.33 -6.20 -10.02
CA ILE A 64 0.47 -5.61 -9.00
C ILE A 64 0.67 -4.11 -8.95
N THR A 65 -0.45 -3.41 -8.91
CA THR A 65 -0.51 -1.98 -8.74
C THR A 65 -0.66 -1.65 -7.26
N CYS A 66 0.42 -1.19 -6.63
CA CYS A 66 0.43 -0.81 -5.22
C CYS A 66 0.29 0.70 -5.07
N VAL A 67 -0.58 1.13 -4.16
CA VAL A 67 -0.57 2.51 -3.68
C VAL A 67 0.36 2.52 -2.47
N ASP A 68 1.51 3.18 -2.62
CA ASP A 68 2.60 3.23 -1.63
C ASP A 68 3.33 1.84 -1.51
N SER A 69 4.66 1.76 -1.28
CA SER A 69 5.58 0.61 -1.59
C SER A 69 5.96 -0.23 -0.35
N PHE A 70 7.14 -0.82 -0.23
CA PHE A 70 7.74 -1.83 0.69
C PHE A 70 7.12 -2.50 1.96
N PHE A 71 5.81 -2.51 2.22
CA PHE A 71 5.20 -3.60 3.01
C PHE A 71 3.85 -4.01 2.43
N THR A 72 3.90 -4.87 1.41
CA THR A 72 2.71 -5.38 0.72
C THR A 72 1.83 -6.18 1.67
N SER A 73 0.51 -6.03 1.58
CA SER A 73 -0.41 -6.96 2.24
C SER A 73 -0.10 -8.40 1.84
N GLU A 74 -0.30 -9.35 2.75
CA GLU A 74 -0.10 -10.78 2.48
C GLU A 74 -0.91 -11.25 1.25
N ALA A 75 -2.08 -10.65 1.00
CA ALA A 75 -2.88 -10.92 -0.19
C ALA A 75 -2.17 -10.47 -1.48
N ALA A 76 -1.63 -9.25 -1.52
CA ALA A 76 -0.86 -8.76 -2.65
C ALA A 76 0.41 -9.59 -2.88
N LEU A 77 1.12 -9.93 -1.81
CA LEU A 77 2.35 -10.70 -1.90
C LEU A 77 2.08 -12.15 -2.32
N ASN A 78 1.00 -12.77 -1.83
CA ASN A 78 0.59 -14.10 -2.28
C ASN A 78 0.15 -14.11 -3.74
N ASP A 79 -0.48 -13.04 -4.24
CA ASP A 79 -0.85 -12.97 -5.65
C ASP A 79 0.39 -12.80 -6.56
N LEU A 80 1.37 -11.98 -6.15
CA LEU A 80 2.68 -11.87 -6.81
C LEU A 80 3.47 -13.18 -6.79
N THR A 81 3.54 -13.84 -5.63
CA THR A 81 4.43 -14.98 -5.40
C THR A 81 3.77 -16.34 -5.59
N ASN A 82 2.50 -16.37 -6.02
CA ASN A 82 1.70 -17.60 -6.14
C ASN A 82 1.58 -18.37 -4.80
N GLY A 83 1.35 -17.64 -3.71
CA GLY A 83 1.16 -18.18 -2.36
C GLY A 83 2.45 -18.53 -1.61
N GLN A 84 3.61 -18.05 -2.07
CA GLN A 84 4.92 -18.34 -1.48
C GLN A 84 5.39 -17.26 -0.50
N ALA A 85 4.57 -16.24 -0.23
CA ALA A 85 4.96 -15.12 0.58
C ALA A 85 4.85 -15.44 2.08
N SER A 86 5.98 -15.65 2.75
CA SER A 86 6.05 -15.40 4.19
C SER A 86 6.10 -13.90 4.43
N VAL A 87 5.27 -13.43 5.36
CA VAL A 87 5.16 -12.02 5.76
C VAL A 87 6.56 -11.41 5.96
N GLY A 88 6.94 -10.49 5.08
CA GLY A 88 8.23 -9.81 5.15
C GLY A 88 8.72 -9.46 3.75
N SER A 89 8.84 -8.16 3.49
CA SER A 89 9.62 -7.53 2.42
C SER A 89 10.15 -8.49 1.34
N VAL A 90 9.47 -8.52 0.19
CA VAL A 90 10.11 -9.03 -1.03
C VAL A 90 11.04 -7.93 -1.51
N GLU A 91 12.34 -8.16 -1.27
CA GLU A 91 13.38 -7.40 -1.95
C GLU A 91 13.32 -7.77 -3.43
N ALA A 92 13.02 -6.78 -4.27
CA ALA A 92 13.22 -6.84 -5.72
C ALA A 92 14.67 -6.47 -6.05
#